data_AF-A0A4X2KYY0-F1
#
_entry.id   AF-A0A4X2KYY0-F1
#
_cell.length_a   1.000
_cell.length_b   1.000
_cell.length_c   1.000
_cell.angle_alpha   90.00
_cell.angle_beta   90.00
_cell.angle_gamma   90.00
#
_symmetry.space_group_name_H-M   'P 1'
#
loop_
_entity.id
_entity.type
_entity.pdbx_description
1 polymer ?
#
loop_
_entity_poly.entity_id
_entity_poly.type
_entity_poly.pdbx_seq_one_letter_code
_entity_poly.pdbx_strand_id
1 'polypeptide(L)'
;MHTLIHTHTHTHTHCPVLPVTRGPNSRTSTRVPLPHETGRPCTQQGGPPDSPLLGAPPLPGQGYIHVNYLVSPEVGGGGVAGPVQSRDIKMGQRIKDAVSMATTLSMKKRVGGASAQVPLLPWQRQSTMAAQQKLMRAIRVFEFGGPQVLKLRCDVPVPEPEENQVLIKVHACGVNPVETYIRSGTYNRIPTLPYTPGTDVAGVVERVGKHVVHLKEGDRVFTTKTVTGGYAEYTVASEHTVFLLPENLNFGQGASIGIPYFTAFRALIHSARAKAGETVLIHGASGGVGVAACQMARAYGLKVLGTAGTEQGREMVLKNGAHQVFNHREADYIQKIKEYVGESGVNVIIEMVSNINLQKDLQLLSFKGRVIIVGCRGPIEINPRDTMKKEISIIGVSLYSSLKEDYLQSSAALLAGMETGWLIPVIGPQYPLENAEQAHEDIIKSQGALGKMILVMN
;
A
#
# COMPACT_ATOMS: atom_id res chain seq x y z
N MET A 1 41.60 -27.12 -12.31
CA MET A 1 42.73 -26.53 -13.08
C MET A 1 42.17 -25.47 -14.01
N HIS A 2 42.78 -24.29 -13.93
CA HIS A 2 42.62 -23.07 -14.76
C HIS A 2 41.32 -22.25 -14.71
N THR A 3 41.33 -21.35 -13.72
CA THR A 3 40.71 -20.02 -13.69
C THR A 3 41.45 -19.06 -14.63
N LEU A 4 40.73 -18.21 -15.36
CA LEU A 4 41.30 -17.08 -16.11
C LEU A 4 40.79 -15.76 -15.50
N ILE A 5 41.72 -15.02 -14.91
CA ILE A 5 41.57 -13.68 -14.34
C ILE A 5 42.14 -12.71 -15.37
N HIS A 6 41.37 -11.70 -15.79
CA HIS A 6 41.90 -10.57 -16.55
C HIS A 6 42.25 -9.42 -15.61
N THR A 7 43.54 -9.13 -15.52
CA THR A 7 44.12 -7.93 -14.91
C THR A 7 44.42 -6.90 -16.00
N HIS A 8 43.98 -5.65 -15.83
CA HIS A 8 44.48 -4.51 -16.61
C HIS A 8 45.33 -3.62 -15.71
N THR A 9 46.58 -3.43 -16.11
CA THR A 9 47.58 -2.54 -15.52
C THR A 9 47.62 -1.20 -16.24
N HIS A 10 47.83 -0.14 -15.45
CA HIS A 10 48.00 1.25 -15.86
C HIS A 10 49.33 1.49 -16.60
N THR A 11 49.32 2.43 -17.54
CA THR A 11 50.52 3.15 -18.01
C THR A 11 50.30 4.67 -17.89
N HIS A 12 51.28 5.32 -17.28
CA HIS A 12 51.37 6.76 -17.06
C HIS A 12 51.80 7.50 -18.33
N THR A 13 51.24 8.68 -18.59
CA THR A 13 51.83 9.72 -19.44
C THR A 13 51.67 11.11 -18.84
N HIS A 14 52.66 11.95 -19.14
CA HIS A 14 53.11 13.14 -18.42
C HIS A 14 52.19 14.38 -18.41
N CYS A 15 52.30 15.15 -17.32
CA CYS A 15 51.92 16.57 -17.18
C CYS A 15 52.85 17.51 -17.96
N PRO A 16 52.35 18.71 -18.30
CA PRO A 16 53.14 19.93 -18.24
C PRO A 16 52.58 20.94 -17.23
N VAL A 17 53.51 21.56 -16.49
CA VAL A 17 53.33 22.65 -15.51
C VAL A 17 53.46 23.99 -16.23
N LEU A 18 52.61 24.98 -15.92
CA LEU A 18 52.84 26.41 -16.15
C LEU A 18 52.04 27.27 -15.13
N PRO A 19 52.41 28.55 -14.88
CA PRO A 19 52.70 29.01 -13.51
C PRO A 19 51.77 30.13 -12.96
N VAL A 20 51.98 30.37 -11.66
CA VAL A 20 51.44 31.42 -10.81
C VAL A 20 51.94 32.82 -11.21
N THR A 21 51.06 33.81 -11.23
CA THR A 21 51.41 35.24 -11.12
C THR A 21 50.63 35.91 -9.98
N ARG A 22 51.32 36.81 -9.27
CA ARG A 22 50.90 37.51 -8.04
C ARG A 22 50.46 38.96 -8.33
N GLY A 23 49.46 39.42 -7.56
CA GLY A 23 49.41 40.73 -6.89
C GLY A 23 48.52 41.83 -7.51
N PRO A 24 48.19 42.94 -6.78
CA PRO A 24 48.32 43.19 -5.33
C PRO A 24 47.07 43.82 -4.63
N ASN A 25 47.10 43.71 -3.29
CA ASN A 25 46.50 44.54 -2.21
C ASN A 25 45.58 45.75 -2.51
N SER A 26 44.50 45.85 -1.72
CA SER A 26 44.31 47.01 -0.82
C SER A 26 43.42 46.66 0.40
N ARG A 27 43.79 47.24 1.55
CA ARG A 27 43.22 47.09 2.90
C ARG A 27 42.17 48.16 3.18
N THR A 28 41.25 47.87 4.11
CA THR A 28 40.71 48.70 5.24
C THR A 28 39.39 48.05 5.68
N SER A 29 39.13 47.53 6.90
CA SER A 29 39.27 47.98 8.30
C SER A 29 38.52 49.27 8.65
N THR A 30 37.35 49.16 9.30
CA THR A 30 36.94 49.80 10.58
C THR A 30 35.42 49.64 10.78
N ARG A 31 34.97 48.94 11.83
CA ARG A 31 34.54 49.41 13.17
C ARG A 31 33.17 50.10 13.22
N VAL A 32 32.28 49.44 13.97
CA VAL A 32 31.07 49.94 14.65
C VAL A 32 31.41 51.12 15.58
N PRO A 33 30.46 52.05 15.82
CA PRO A 33 30.00 52.25 17.20
C PRO A 33 28.48 52.47 17.35
N LEU A 34 27.92 51.86 18.40
CA LEU A 34 26.73 52.30 19.14
C LEU A 34 27.12 53.44 20.12
N PRO A 35 26.14 54.23 20.58
CA PRO A 35 26.01 54.52 22.02
C PRO A 35 24.55 54.25 22.52
N HIS A 36 24.35 53.61 23.68
CA HIS A 36 24.09 54.20 25.03
C HIS A 36 22.91 55.22 25.03
N GLU A 37 21.90 55.24 25.92
CA GLU A 37 21.79 54.79 27.31
C GLU A 37 20.34 54.94 27.85
N THR A 38 20.00 54.13 28.87
CA THR A 38 19.14 54.32 30.07
C THR A 38 17.83 55.15 30.10
N GLY A 39 16.80 54.54 30.71
CA GLY A 39 15.66 55.24 31.36
C GLY A 39 14.55 54.28 31.84
N ARG A 40 14.40 54.07 33.16
CA ARG A 40 13.32 53.30 33.82
C ARG A 40 12.04 54.17 34.06
N PRO A 41 11.05 53.75 34.88
CA PRO A 41 9.76 53.20 34.47
C PRO A 41 8.57 54.13 34.77
N CYS A 42 7.42 53.93 34.12
CA CYS A 42 6.15 54.54 34.55
C CYS A 42 5.03 53.51 34.58
N THR A 43 4.26 53.59 35.66
CA THR A 43 3.16 52.74 36.10
C THR A 43 1.79 53.31 35.71
N GLN A 44 0.76 52.42 35.73
CA GLN A 44 -0.70 52.69 35.79
C GLN A 44 -1.34 53.21 34.48
N GLN A 45 -2.58 52.90 34.10
CA GLN A 45 -3.71 52.10 34.60
C GLN A 45 -4.75 52.07 33.45
N GLY A 46 -5.67 51.09 33.44
CA GLY A 46 -6.99 51.27 32.84
C GLY A 46 -7.44 50.19 31.84
N GLY A 47 -8.12 49.17 32.34
CA GLY A 47 -9.01 48.31 31.54
C GLY A 47 -10.33 48.09 32.28
N PRO A 48 -11.45 48.05 31.54
CA PRO A 48 -12.59 47.19 31.91
C PRO A 48 -13.31 46.60 30.66
N PRO A 49 -14.35 45.76 30.81
CA PRO A 49 -14.48 44.60 31.69
C PRO A 49 -14.85 43.32 30.89
N ASP A 50 -14.91 42.21 31.63
CA ASP A 50 -15.16 40.84 31.21
C ASP A 50 -16.42 40.60 30.36
N SER A 51 -16.29 39.64 29.42
CA SER A 51 -17.39 38.84 28.88
C SER A 51 -16.91 37.40 28.65
N PRO A 52 -17.75 36.38 28.93
CA PRO A 52 -17.29 35.04 29.26
C PRO A 52 -16.82 34.23 28.04
N LEU A 53 -15.63 33.64 28.17
CA LEU A 53 -15.10 32.63 27.26
C LEU A 53 -15.95 31.36 27.36
N LEU A 54 -16.61 31.02 26.24
CA LEU A 54 -17.07 29.67 25.95
C LEU A 54 -15.87 28.71 25.98
N GLY A 55 -15.94 27.72 26.87
CA GLY A 55 -14.88 26.76 27.13
C GLY A 55 -14.45 26.00 25.88
N ALA A 56 -13.13 25.90 25.69
CA ALA A 56 -12.50 24.97 24.79
C ALA A 56 -12.79 23.51 25.25
N PRO A 57 -13.04 22.57 24.33
CA PRO A 57 -13.21 21.17 24.70
C PRO A 57 -11.88 20.58 25.21
N PRO A 58 -11.90 19.65 26.18
CA PRO A 58 -10.69 19.03 26.70
C PRO A 58 -10.03 18.13 25.65
N LEU A 59 -8.69 18.18 25.62
CA LEU A 59 -7.84 17.27 24.84
C LEU A 59 -8.09 15.81 25.26
N PRO A 60 -8.25 14.84 24.32
CA PRO A 60 -8.37 13.44 24.71
C PRO A 60 -7.00 12.89 25.14
N GLY A 61 -6.86 12.66 26.44
CA GLY A 61 -5.82 11.81 27.02
C GLY A 61 -6.22 10.34 26.98
N GLN A 62 -5.27 9.49 26.61
CA GLN A 62 -5.18 8.04 26.88
C GLN A 62 -6.47 7.23 26.70
N GLY A 63 -6.80 6.90 25.44
CA GLY A 63 -7.79 5.87 25.14
C GLY A 63 -7.24 4.46 25.40
N TYR A 64 -7.99 3.65 26.14
CA TYR A 64 -7.84 2.20 26.20
C TYR A 64 -8.54 1.58 24.98
N ILE A 65 -7.98 0.52 24.40
CA ILE A 65 -8.68 -0.27 23.38
C ILE A 65 -9.35 -1.44 24.10
N HIS A 66 -10.69 -1.52 24.04
CA HIS A 66 -11.42 -2.72 24.41
C HIS A 66 -11.24 -3.76 23.30
N VAL A 67 -10.62 -4.89 23.63
CA VAL A 67 -10.53 -6.01 22.70
C VAL A 67 -11.18 -7.25 23.31
N ASN A 68 -12.24 -7.73 22.66
CA ASN A 68 -12.85 -9.01 22.97
C ASN A 68 -12.10 -10.10 22.20
N TYR A 69 -11.52 -11.05 22.91
CA TYR A 69 -10.99 -12.27 22.30
C TYR A 69 -11.61 -13.49 22.97
N LEU A 70 -12.01 -14.46 22.14
CA LEU A 70 -12.40 -15.79 22.59
C LEU A 70 -11.13 -16.60 22.81
N VAL A 71 -10.90 -17.02 24.05
CA VAL A 71 -9.87 -18.01 24.37
C VAL A 71 -10.49 -19.38 24.14
N SER A 72 -10.01 -20.12 23.13
CA SER A 72 -10.38 -21.54 22.97
C SER A 72 -9.89 -22.33 24.18
N PRO A 73 -10.73 -23.18 24.81
CA PRO A 73 -10.26 -24.05 25.87
C PRO A 73 -9.30 -25.09 25.29
N GLU A 74 -8.17 -25.26 25.95
CA GLU A 74 -7.27 -26.39 25.69
C GLU A 74 -8.02 -27.72 25.87
N VAL A 75 -7.70 -28.66 25.00
CA VAL A 75 -8.41 -29.93 24.86
C VAL A 75 -8.26 -30.78 26.12
N GLY A 76 -9.34 -30.83 26.90
CA GLY A 76 -9.50 -31.74 28.04
C GLY A 76 -10.97 -31.89 28.40
N GLY A 77 -11.59 -32.95 27.88
CA GLY A 77 -12.84 -33.58 28.33
C GLY A 77 -13.94 -32.71 28.96
N GLY A 78 -14.97 -32.41 28.19
CA GLY A 78 -16.38 -32.25 28.63
C GLY A 78 -16.69 -31.20 29.71
N GLY A 79 -17.21 -30.03 29.30
CA GLY A 79 -17.90 -29.12 30.21
C GLY A 79 -18.05 -27.68 29.71
N VAL A 80 -19.31 -27.21 29.71
CA VAL A 80 -19.90 -25.86 29.58
C VAL A 80 -18.93 -24.64 29.55
N ALA A 81 -19.19 -23.70 28.62
CA ALA A 81 -18.48 -22.43 28.46
C ALA A 81 -18.43 -21.59 29.76
N GLY A 82 -17.22 -21.20 30.17
CA GLY A 82 -16.97 -20.28 31.29
C GLY A 82 -17.12 -18.80 30.93
N PRO A 83 -17.17 -17.88 31.91
CA PRO A 83 -17.53 -16.48 31.69
C PRO A 83 -16.40 -15.66 31.04
N VAL A 84 -16.81 -14.63 30.29
CA VAL A 84 -15.95 -13.61 29.67
C VAL A 84 -15.17 -12.86 30.77
N GLN A 85 -13.85 -12.81 30.65
CA GLN A 85 -13.00 -11.97 31.51
C GLN A 85 -12.48 -10.76 30.73
N SER A 86 -12.57 -9.59 31.35
CA SER A 86 -12.04 -8.31 30.85
C SER A 86 -10.71 -7.97 31.52
N ARG A 87 -9.73 -7.46 30.76
CA ARG A 87 -8.54 -6.81 31.31
C ARG A 87 -8.16 -5.57 30.52
N ASP A 88 -7.80 -4.51 31.25
CA ASP A 88 -7.22 -3.29 30.69
C ASP A 88 -5.70 -3.43 30.56
N ILE A 89 -5.16 -3.18 29.37
CA ILE A 89 -3.71 -3.23 29.12
C ILE A 89 -3.19 -1.81 28.88
N LYS A 90 -2.23 -1.37 29.72
CA LYS A 90 -1.49 -0.11 29.57
C LYS A 90 -0.31 -0.29 28.60
N MET A 91 -0.12 0.68 27.71
CA MET A 91 0.93 0.66 26.69
C MET A 91 2.32 0.89 27.32
N GLY A 92 3.18 -0.14 27.30
CA GLY A 92 4.64 0.02 27.41
C GLY A 92 5.33 -0.76 28.54
N GLN A 93 5.56 -2.06 28.37
CA GLN A 93 6.72 -2.74 28.96
C GLN A 93 6.99 -4.05 28.18
N ARG A 94 8.23 -4.28 27.74
CA ARG A 94 8.70 -5.58 27.21
C ARG A 94 9.14 -6.46 28.39
N ILE A 95 9.00 -7.78 28.28
CA ILE A 95 10.07 -8.81 28.32
C ILE A 95 9.49 -10.23 28.55
N LYS A 96 9.86 -11.12 27.62
CA LYS A 96 10.25 -12.55 27.69
C LYS A 96 9.60 -13.53 28.68
N ASP A 97 9.21 -14.68 28.10
CA ASP A 97 9.41 -16.10 28.50
C ASP A 97 8.15 -16.89 28.05
N ALA A 98 8.21 -18.02 27.33
CA ALA A 98 9.00 -19.21 27.62
C ALA A 98 9.25 -20.08 26.36
N VAL A 99 10.43 -20.69 26.33
CA VAL A 99 10.80 -21.88 25.54
C VAL A 99 11.26 -22.94 26.54
N SER A 100 10.90 -24.21 26.26
CA SER A 100 11.53 -25.47 26.70
C SER A 100 10.81 -26.28 27.79
N MET A 101 10.42 -27.51 27.40
CA MET A 101 10.64 -28.83 28.05
C MET A 101 9.57 -29.80 27.51
N ALA A 102 9.76 -31.10 27.27
CA ALA A 102 10.89 -32.00 27.10
C ALA A 102 10.29 -33.35 26.62
N THR A 103 11.16 -34.27 26.21
CA THR A 103 10.94 -35.41 25.32
C THR A 103 10.50 -36.72 26.02
N THR A 104 9.92 -37.65 25.24
CA THR A 104 10.17 -39.13 25.17
C THR A 104 9.16 -40.15 25.74
N LEU A 105 9.02 -41.24 24.95
CA LEU A 105 8.54 -42.63 25.22
C LEU A 105 7.01 -42.85 25.23
N SER A 106 6.42 -43.86 24.59
CA SER A 106 6.94 -45.19 24.19
C SER A 106 6.06 -45.84 23.09
N MET A 107 6.71 -46.56 22.18
CA MET A 107 6.11 -47.52 21.26
C MET A 107 5.58 -48.75 22.03
N LYS A 108 4.36 -49.20 21.71
CA LYS A 108 4.02 -50.63 21.81
C LYS A 108 3.19 -51.09 20.60
N LYS A 109 3.85 -51.91 19.78
CA LYS A 109 3.25 -52.85 18.82
C LYS A 109 2.16 -53.69 19.50
N ARG A 110 1.04 -53.88 18.81
CA ARG A 110 0.33 -55.17 18.80
C ARG A 110 0.04 -55.57 17.36
N VAL A 111 0.67 -56.67 16.99
CA VAL A 111 0.35 -57.53 15.84
C VAL A 111 -0.81 -58.43 16.28
N GLY A 112 -1.78 -58.61 15.41
CA GLY A 112 -2.87 -59.57 15.58
C GLY A 112 -3.70 -59.61 14.32
N GLY A 113 -3.37 -60.52 13.41
CA GLY A 113 -4.13 -60.75 12.19
C GLY A 113 -5.43 -61.51 12.47
N ALA A 114 -6.43 -61.25 11.66
CA ALA A 114 -7.44 -62.22 11.27
C ALA A 114 -8.07 -61.75 9.95
N SER A 115 -7.81 -62.50 8.90
CA SER A 115 -8.47 -62.41 7.61
C SER A 115 -9.94 -62.81 7.77
N ALA A 116 -10.86 -61.88 7.50
CA ALA A 116 -12.26 -62.20 7.26
C ALA A 116 -12.63 -61.64 5.90
N GLN A 117 -12.81 -62.55 4.93
CA GLN A 117 -13.38 -62.27 3.63
C GLN A 117 -14.85 -61.86 3.83
N VAL A 118 -15.17 -60.62 3.50
CA VAL A 118 -16.55 -60.12 3.44
C VAL A 118 -17.04 -60.32 1.99
N PRO A 119 -18.21 -60.93 1.76
CA PRO A 119 -18.69 -61.18 0.40
C PRO A 119 -19.09 -59.86 -0.29
N LEU A 120 -18.61 -59.67 -1.52
CA LEU A 120 -19.00 -58.57 -2.40
C LEU A 120 -20.46 -58.73 -2.84
N LEU A 121 -21.33 -57.81 -2.42
CA LEU A 121 -22.67 -57.65 -3.00
C LEU A 121 -22.58 -56.82 -4.30
N PRO A 122 -23.09 -57.33 -5.43
CA PRO A 122 -23.04 -56.61 -6.69
C PRO A 122 -24.27 -55.72 -6.84
N TRP A 123 -24.14 -54.41 -6.58
CA TRP A 123 -24.84 -53.32 -7.31
C TRP A 123 -24.55 -51.91 -6.75
N GLN A 124 -23.30 -51.54 -6.47
CA GLN A 124 -22.96 -50.10 -6.48
C GLN A 124 -22.72 -49.65 -7.93
N ARG A 125 -23.81 -49.51 -8.70
CA ARG A 125 -23.80 -48.52 -9.79
C ARG A 125 -23.99 -47.15 -9.13
N GLN A 126 -22.91 -46.62 -8.54
CA GLN A 126 -22.78 -45.17 -8.46
C GLN A 126 -22.67 -44.70 -9.89
N SER A 127 -23.80 -44.24 -10.43
CA SER A 127 -23.80 -43.34 -11.56
C SER A 127 -22.96 -42.14 -11.16
N THR A 128 -21.68 -42.14 -11.54
CA THR A 128 -20.88 -40.93 -11.59
C THR A 128 -21.51 -40.05 -12.66
N MET A 129 -22.55 -39.29 -12.28
CA MET A 129 -22.86 -38.08 -13.02
C MET A 129 -21.60 -37.22 -12.89
N ALA A 130 -20.78 -37.20 -13.95
CA ALA A 130 -19.73 -36.21 -14.07
C ALA A 130 -20.41 -34.85 -13.91
N ALA A 131 -20.22 -34.20 -12.76
CA ALA A 131 -20.72 -32.87 -12.55
C ALA A 131 -20.20 -32.02 -13.71
N GLN A 132 -21.10 -31.52 -14.55
CA GLN A 132 -20.74 -30.73 -15.72
C GLN A 132 -19.96 -29.51 -15.23
N GLN A 133 -18.67 -29.46 -15.56
CA GLN A 133 -17.79 -28.42 -15.04
C GLN A 133 -18.27 -27.05 -15.55
N LYS A 134 -18.63 -26.16 -14.62
CA LYS A 134 -19.11 -24.81 -14.95
C LYS A 134 -17.99 -24.04 -15.64
N LEU A 135 -18.31 -23.38 -16.76
CA LEU A 135 -17.38 -22.54 -17.50
C LEU A 135 -17.63 -21.06 -17.15
N MET A 136 -16.61 -20.22 -17.33
CA MET A 136 -16.64 -18.78 -17.09
C MET A 136 -15.86 -18.01 -18.15
N ARG A 137 -16.16 -16.72 -18.23
CA ARG A 137 -15.31 -15.77 -18.95
C ARG A 137 -14.10 -15.35 -18.10
N ALA A 138 -12.93 -15.32 -18.73
CA ALA A 138 -11.72 -14.80 -18.13
C ALA A 138 -10.74 -14.27 -19.20
N ILE A 139 -9.95 -13.28 -18.81
CA ILE A 139 -8.79 -12.85 -19.59
C ILE A 139 -7.65 -13.84 -19.36
N ARG A 140 -7.02 -14.27 -20.45
CA ARG A 140 -5.91 -15.23 -20.47
C ARG A 140 -4.74 -14.64 -21.23
N VAL A 141 -3.55 -14.79 -20.66
CA VAL A 141 -2.27 -14.41 -21.27
C VAL A 141 -1.51 -15.69 -21.57
N PHE A 142 -1.29 -15.97 -22.86
CA PHE A 142 -0.60 -17.18 -23.34
C PHE A 142 0.88 -16.95 -23.63
N GLU A 143 1.26 -15.71 -23.88
CA GLU A 143 2.63 -15.24 -24.10
C GLU A 143 2.80 -13.84 -23.51
N PHE A 144 4.02 -13.46 -23.14
CA PHE A 144 4.30 -12.11 -22.65
C PHE A 144 4.33 -11.10 -23.81
N GLY A 145 3.89 -9.87 -23.57
CA GLY A 145 3.94 -8.83 -24.58
C GLY A 145 3.16 -7.57 -24.26
N GLY A 146 2.82 -6.84 -25.33
CA GLY A 146 1.96 -5.67 -25.25
C GLY A 146 0.51 -6.02 -24.86
N PRO A 147 -0.37 -5.03 -24.69
CA PRO A 147 -1.77 -5.22 -24.31
C PRO A 147 -2.53 -6.27 -25.13
N GLN A 148 -2.23 -6.39 -26.42
CA GLN A 148 -2.86 -7.33 -27.35
C GLN A 148 -2.77 -8.81 -26.96
N VAL A 149 -1.90 -9.19 -26.02
CA VAL A 149 -1.81 -10.58 -25.52
C VAL A 149 -2.92 -10.93 -24.52
N LEU A 150 -3.71 -9.95 -24.06
CA LEU A 150 -4.85 -10.16 -23.16
C LEU A 150 -6.03 -10.72 -23.96
N LYS A 151 -6.21 -12.04 -23.95
CA LYS A 151 -7.25 -12.72 -24.73
C LYS A 151 -8.45 -13.08 -23.84
N LEU A 152 -9.64 -12.59 -24.19
CA LEU A 152 -10.87 -13.07 -23.58
C LEU A 152 -11.14 -14.52 -24.01
N ARG A 153 -11.43 -15.37 -23.03
CA ARG A 153 -11.86 -16.75 -23.21
C ARG A 153 -13.19 -16.94 -22.49
N CYS A 154 -14.12 -17.67 -23.11
CA CYS A 154 -15.46 -17.94 -22.57
C CYS A 154 -15.63 -19.41 -22.12
N ASP A 155 -14.56 -20.18 -22.21
CA ASP A 155 -14.50 -21.63 -22.00
C ASP A 155 -13.53 -22.00 -20.87
N VAL A 156 -13.24 -21.06 -19.96
CA VAL A 156 -12.34 -21.32 -18.83
C VAL A 156 -13.13 -22.01 -17.72
N PRO A 157 -12.69 -23.18 -17.21
CA PRO A 157 -13.39 -23.81 -16.10
C PRO A 157 -13.36 -22.96 -14.83
N VAL A 158 -14.49 -22.90 -14.12
CA VAL A 158 -14.55 -22.27 -12.79
C VAL A 158 -13.64 -23.06 -11.84
N PRO A 159 -12.67 -22.39 -11.19
CA PRO A 159 -11.75 -23.05 -10.27
C PRO A 159 -12.46 -23.49 -8.98
N GLU A 160 -11.96 -24.57 -8.38
CA GLU A 160 -12.40 -25.06 -7.08
C GLU A 160 -11.45 -24.54 -5.99
N PRO A 161 -11.95 -23.96 -4.88
CA PRO A 161 -11.09 -23.50 -3.81
C PRO A 161 -10.53 -24.69 -3.01
N GLU A 162 -9.24 -24.64 -2.67
CA GLU A 162 -8.63 -25.56 -1.70
C GLU A 162 -9.06 -25.25 -0.25
N GLU A 163 -8.55 -26.02 0.70
CA GLU A 163 -8.96 -26.02 2.11
C GLU A 163 -8.90 -24.64 2.79
N ASN A 164 -7.89 -23.83 2.49
CA ASN A 164 -7.68 -22.47 3.05
C ASN A 164 -7.94 -21.36 2.01
N GLN A 165 -8.84 -21.61 1.07
CA GLN A 165 -9.13 -20.70 -0.03
C GLN A 165 -10.63 -20.43 -0.11
N VAL A 166 -10.98 -19.34 -0.79
CA VAL A 166 -12.36 -18.97 -1.07
C VAL A 166 -12.53 -18.75 -2.56
N LEU A 167 -13.68 -19.17 -3.09
CA LEU A 167 -14.13 -18.84 -4.43
C LEU A 167 -15.01 -17.60 -4.36
N ILE A 168 -14.66 -16.58 -5.14
CA ILE A 168 -15.34 -15.30 -5.18
C ILE A 168 -15.98 -15.14 -6.56
N LYS A 169 -17.28 -14.89 -6.60
CA LYS A 169 -17.98 -14.38 -7.78
C LYS A 169 -17.66 -12.90 -7.92
N VAL A 170 -16.89 -12.56 -8.92
CA VAL A 170 -16.31 -11.22 -9.10
C VAL A 170 -17.35 -10.28 -9.72
N HIS A 171 -17.52 -9.10 -9.13
CA HIS A 171 -18.32 -8.02 -9.70
C HIS A 171 -17.45 -6.94 -10.35
N ALA A 172 -16.31 -6.62 -9.73
CA ALA A 172 -15.33 -5.69 -10.26
C ALA A 172 -13.91 -6.13 -9.93
N CYS A 173 -12.95 -5.77 -10.78
CA CYS A 173 -11.53 -5.95 -10.52
C CYS A 173 -10.75 -4.67 -10.82
N GLY A 174 -9.93 -4.21 -9.87
CA GLY A 174 -9.08 -3.05 -10.05
C GLY A 174 -7.92 -3.33 -11.01
N VAL A 175 -7.63 -2.36 -11.89
CA VAL A 175 -6.46 -2.39 -12.78
C VAL A 175 -5.29 -1.70 -12.08
N ASN A 176 -4.13 -2.34 -12.03
CA ASN A 176 -2.91 -1.81 -11.43
C ASN A 176 -1.80 -1.68 -12.47
N PRO A 177 -0.96 -0.61 -12.43
CA PRO A 177 0.15 -0.47 -13.36
C PRO A 177 1.11 -1.68 -13.35
N VAL A 178 1.30 -2.32 -12.18
CA VAL A 178 2.18 -3.50 -12.03
C VAL A 178 1.74 -4.69 -12.90
N GLU A 179 0.45 -4.84 -13.16
CA GLU A 179 -0.08 -5.91 -14.01
C GLU A 179 0.34 -5.72 -15.47
N THR A 180 0.56 -4.47 -15.91
CA THR A 180 1.08 -4.19 -17.25
C THR A 180 2.54 -4.63 -17.41
N TYR A 181 3.34 -4.50 -16.35
CA TYR A 181 4.75 -4.89 -16.33
C TYR A 181 4.92 -6.42 -16.24
N ILE A 182 4.04 -7.07 -15.47
CA ILE A 182 3.95 -8.53 -15.40
C ILE A 182 3.53 -9.09 -16.77
N ARG A 183 2.52 -8.50 -17.42
CA ARG A 183 2.06 -8.89 -18.76
C ARG A 183 3.15 -8.71 -19.82
N SER A 184 3.98 -7.66 -19.74
CA SER A 184 5.10 -7.49 -20.67
C SER A 184 6.29 -8.41 -20.39
N GLY A 185 6.31 -9.13 -19.26
CA GLY A 185 7.42 -10.01 -18.89
C GLY A 185 8.68 -9.26 -18.40
N THR A 186 8.55 -7.97 -18.07
CA THR A 186 9.69 -7.10 -17.68
C THR A 186 9.75 -6.83 -16.17
N TYR A 187 8.88 -7.49 -15.40
CA TYR A 187 8.83 -7.37 -13.94
C TYR A 187 9.46 -8.59 -13.26
N ASN A 188 9.91 -8.42 -12.02
CA ASN A 188 10.57 -9.50 -11.26
C ASN A 188 9.67 -10.72 -11.00
N ARG A 189 8.34 -10.54 -11.04
CA ARG A 189 7.37 -11.63 -10.95
C ARG A 189 7.00 -12.11 -12.36
N ILE A 190 7.39 -13.33 -12.69
CA ILE A 190 7.11 -13.99 -13.97
C ILE A 190 6.14 -15.16 -13.71
N PRO A 191 4.84 -15.02 -14.00
CA PRO A 191 3.87 -16.09 -13.83
C PRO A 191 4.05 -17.20 -14.87
N THR A 192 3.68 -18.44 -14.53
CA THR A 192 3.60 -19.53 -15.49
C THR A 192 2.48 -19.29 -16.49
N LEU A 193 2.79 -19.40 -17.77
CA LEU A 193 1.81 -19.25 -18.86
C LEU A 193 1.05 -20.57 -19.11
N PRO A 194 -0.24 -20.51 -19.47
CA PRO A 194 -1.09 -19.33 -19.48
C PRO A 194 -1.58 -18.93 -18.07
N TYR A 195 -1.73 -17.64 -17.81
CA TYR A 195 -2.29 -17.11 -16.55
C TYR A 195 -3.41 -16.09 -16.78
N THR A 196 -4.15 -15.76 -15.71
CA THR A 196 -5.13 -14.66 -15.66
C THR A 196 -4.59 -13.54 -14.77
N PRO A 197 -4.56 -12.27 -15.23
CA PRO A 197 -4.13 -11.12 -14.42
C PRO A 197 -5.16 -10.69 -13.36
N GLY A 198 -4.78 -9.68 -12.56
CA GLY A 198 -5.65 -8.99 -11.59
C GLY A 198 -5.48 -9.49 -10.15
N THR A 199 -5.36 -8.56 -9.20
CA THR A 199 -5.25 -8.86 -7.75
C THR A 199 -6.37 -8.28 -6.89
N ASP A 200 -6.99 -7.19 -7.34
CA ASP A 200 -7.92 -6.38 -6.55
C ASP A 200 -9.36 -6.70 -6.95
N VAL A 201 -9.90 -7.85 -6.57
CA VAL A 201 -11.31 -8.14 -6.83
C VAL A 201 -12.20 -7.60 -5.73
N ALA A 202 -13.44 -7.31 -6.08
CA ALA A 202 -14.53 -7.25 -5.13
C ALA A 202 -15.76 -7.95 -5.69
N GLY A 203 -16.48 -8.62 -4.81
CA GLY A 203 -17.61 -9.46 -5.18
C GLY A 203 -18.18 -10.20 -3.99
N VAL A 204 -18.77 -11.35 -4.26
CA VAL A 204 -19.46 -12.16 -3.25
C VAL A 204 -18.77 -13.51 -3.12
N VAL A 205 -18.59 -13.98 -1.89
CA VAL A 205 -18.10 -15.34 -1.64
C VAL A 205 -19.12 -16.34 -2.18
N GLU A 206 -18.72 -17.10 -3.20
CA GLU A 206 -19.53 -18.18 -3.78
C GLU A 206 -19.33 -19.49 -3.00
N ARG A 207 -18.12 -19.73 -2.49
CA ARG A 207 -17.77 -20.95 -1.75
C ARG A 207 -16.55 -20.76 -0.87
N VAL A 208 -16.48 -21.51 0.22
CA VAL A 208 -15.33 -21.51 1.13
C VAL A 208 -14.70 -22.89 1.25
N GLY A 209 -13.38 -22.93 1.41
CA GLY A 209 -12.63 -24.13 1.76
C GLY A 209 -12.89 -24.58 3.19
N LYS A 210 -12.65 -25.87 3.46
CA LYS A 210 -13.03 -26.52 4.72
C LYS A 210 -12.40 -25.92 6.00
N HIS A 211 -11.28 -25.20 5.89
CA HIS A 211 -10.58 -24.58 7.02
C HIS A 211 -10.85 -23.09 7.15
N VAL A 212 -11.63 -22.50 6.24
CA VAL A 212 -11.98 -21.08 6.29
C VAL A 212 -13.10 -20.89 7.30
N VAL A 213 -12.84 -20.07 8.33
CA VAL A 213 -13.76 -19.91 9.47
C VAL A 213 -14.31 -18.49 9.64
N HIS A 214 -13.64 -17.47 9.09
CA HIS A 214 -14.04 -16.06 9.22
C HIS A 214 -14.82 -15.51 8.01
N LEU A 215 -15.01 -16.33 6.97
CA LEU A 215 -15.79 -15.99 5.77
C LEU A 215 -16.82 -17.08 5.52
N LYS A 216 -17.96 -16.71 4.94
CA LYS A 216 -19.03 -17.63 4.50
C LYS A 216 -19.60 -17.23 3.15
N GLU A 217 -20.28 -18.17 2.51
CA GLU A 217 -21.03 -17.90 1.28
C GLU A 217 -22.01 -16.73 1.46
N GLY A 218 -22.09 -15.88 0.44
CA GLY A 218 -22.90 -14.65 0.47
C GLY A 218 -22.20 -13.42 1.06
N ASP A 219 -21.05 -13.58 1.72
CA ASP A 219 -20.30 -12.43 2.24
C ASP A 219 -19.81 -11.54 1.09
N ARG A 220 -19.97 -10.22 1.26
CA ARG A 220 -19.39 -9.22 0.36
C ARG A 220 -17.93 -9.02 0.74
N VAL A 221 -17.03 -9.14 -0.24
CA VAL A 221 -15.59 -9.15 0.01
C VAL A 221 -14.82 -8.35 -1.03
N PHE A 222 -13.59 -7.96 -0.65
CA PHE A 222 -12.57 -7.48 -1.57
C PHE A 222 -11.20 -8.13 -1.26
N THR A 223 -10.24 -8.03 -2.18
CA THR A 223 -8.94 -8.71 -2.05
C THR A 223 -7.74 -7.80 -2.23
N THR A 224 -6.61 -8.22 -1.68
CA THR A 224 -5.26 -7.67 -1.99
C THR A 224 -4.44 -8.59 -2.90
N LYS A 225 -4.88 -9.84 -3.07
CA LYS A 225 -4.25 -10.85 -3.92
C LYS A 225 -5.27 -11.94 -4.26
N THR A 226 -5.10 -12.53 -5.44
CA THR A 226 -5.81 -13.74 -5.88
C THR A 226 -4.82 -14.85 -6.21
N VAL A 227 -5.27 -16.10 -6.16
CA VAL A 227 -4.52 -17.29 -6.58
C VAL A 227 -4.65 -17.48 -8.10
N THR A 228 -5.88 -17.40 -8.63
CA THR A 228 -6.15 -17.73 -10.05
C THR A 228 -6.23 -16.52 -10.97
N GLY A 229 -6.28 -15.29 -10.43
CA GLY A 229 -6.37 -14.03 -11.18
C GLY A 229 -7.76 -13.42 -11.16
N GLY A 230 -7.84 -12.10 -10.99
CA GLY A 230 -9.08 -11.35 -10.82
C GLY A 230 -9.79 -10.90 -12.10
N TYR A 231 -9.15 -10.98 -13.27
CA TYR A 231 -9.77 -10.64 -14.56
C TYR A 231 -10.62 -11.82 -15.08
N ALA A 232 -11.60 -12.22 -14.29
CA ALA A 232 -12.47 -13.36 -14.53
C ALA A 232 -13.79 -13.19 -13.77
N GLU A 233 -14.84 -13.89 -14.19
CA GLU A 233 -16.13 -13.89 -13.49
C GLU A 233 -16.06 -14.59 -12.12
N TYR A 234 -15.13 -15.54 -11.95
CA TYR A 234 -14.83 -16.17 -10.66
C TYR A 234 -13.32 -16.20 -10.43
N THR A 235 -12.92 -16.02 -9.18
CA THR A 235 -11.52 -16.15 -8.78
C THR A 235 -11.38 -16.88 -7.46
N VAL A 236 -10.30 -17.64 -7.32
CA VAL A 236 -9.89 -18.21 -6.04
C VAL A 236 -8.88 -17.28 -5.39
N ALA A 237 -9.04 -17.03 -4.10
CA ALA A 237 -8.10 -16.29 -3.27
C ALA A 237 -7.82 -17.05 -1.97
N SER A 238 -6.61 -16.90 -1.42
CA SER A 238 -6.30 -17.44 -0.09
C SER A 238 -7.03 -16.61 0.96
N GLU A 239 -7.64 -17.24 1.97
CA GLU A 239 -8.52 -16.56 2.92
C GLU A 239 -7.89 -15.34 3.64
N HIS A 240 -6.58 -15.33 3.84
CA HIS A 240 -5.84 -14.26 4.51
C HIS A 240 -5.60 -13.01 3.64
N THR A 241 -5.97 -13.06 2.35
CA THR A 241 -5.91 -11.92 1.42
C THR A 241 -7.28 -11.41 1.03
N VAL A 242 -8.32 -11.85 1.75
CA VAL A 242 -9.73 -11.52 1.52
C VAL A 242 -10.28 -10.83 2.75
N PHE A 243 -10.97 -9.72 2.54
CA PHE A 243 -11.50 -8.85 3.59
C PHE A 243 -12.97 -8.55 3.32
N LEU A 244 -13.75 -8.42 4.39
CA LEU A 244 -15.16 -8.05 4.28
C LEU A 244 -15.29 -6.63 3.71
N LEU A 245 -16.25 -6.45 2.80
CA LEU A 245 -16.62 -5.17 2.22
C LEU A 245 -17.89 -4.65 2.93
N PRO A 246 -17.80 -3.53 3.66
CA PRO A 246 -18.95 -2.93 4.33
C PRO A 246 -20.09 -2.55 3.37
N GLU A 247 -21.33 -2.58 3.88
CA GLU A 247 -22.53 -2.38 3.06
C GLU A 247 -22.59 -1.02 2.36
N ASN A 248 -22.01 0.01 2.98
CA ASN A 248 -21.97 1.39 2.49
C ASN A 248 -21.04 1.62 1.29
N LEU A 249 -20.24 0.63 0.88
CA LEU A 249 -19.36 0.71 -0.29
C LEU A 249 -19.83 -0.24 -1.39
N ASN A 250 -19.89 0.22 -2.64
CA ASN A 250 -20.20 -0.67 -3.76
C ASN A 250 -18.99 -1.52 -4.18
N PHE A 251 -19.20 -2.54 -5.02
CA PHE A 251 -18.10 -3.43 -5.45
C PHE A 251 -17.02 -2.72 -6.28
N GLY A 252 -17.35 -1.70 -7.07
CA GLY A 252 -16.33 -0.90 -7.76
C GLY A 252 -15.41 -0.17 -6.78
N GLN A 253 -15.97 0.33 -5.68
CA GLN A 253 -15.19 0.90 -4.58
C GLN A 253 -14.36 -0.17 -3.89
N GLY A 254 -14.94 -1.35 -3.60
CA GLY A 254 -14.21 -2.49 -3.04
C GLY A 254 -12.99 -2.91 -3.87
N ALA A 255 -13.15 -3.00 -5.19
CA ALA A 255 -12.07 -3.32 -6.13
C ALA A 255 -11.00 -2.21 -6.24
N SER A 256 -11.24 -1.08 -5.58
CA SER A 256 -10.30 0.05 -5.51
C SER A 256 -9.51 0.12 -4.21
N ILE A 257 -9.76 -0.80 -3.26
CA ILE A 257 -9.14 -0.78 -1.93
C ILE A 257 -7.79 -1.51 -1.92
N GLY A 258 -7.77 -2.77 -2.40
CA GLY A 258 -6.68 -3.75 -2.28
C GLY A 258 -5.27 -3.19 -2.34
N ILE A 259 -4.61 -3.25 -3.51
CA ILE A 259 -3.26 -2.70 -3.67
C ILE A 259 -3.19 -1.20 -3.29
N PRO A 260 -4.13 -0.31 -3.71
CA PRO A 260 -3.97 1.13 -3.49
C PRO A 260 -3.86 1.57 -2.02
N TYR A 261 -4.82 1.16 -1.18
CA TYR A 261 -4.89 1.63 0.20
C TYR A 261 -3.89 0.90 1.10
N PHE A 262 -3.64 -0.39 0.87
CA PHE A 262 -2.60 -1.09 1.62
C PHE A 262 -1.19 -0.55 1.28
N THR A 263 -0.95 -0.17 0.02
CA THR A 263 0.32 0.48 -0.37
C THR A 263 0.45 1.86 0.27
N ALA A 264 -0.61 2.68 0.24
CA ALA A 264 -0.61 3.99 0.89
C ALA A 264 -0.37 3.88 2.40
N PHE A 265 -1.01 2.91 3.07
CA PHE A 265 -0.81 2.64 4.50
C PHE A 265 0.65 2.30 4.81
N ARG A 266 1.21 1.34 4.06
CA ARG A 266 2.61 0.94 4.25
C ARG A 266 3.55 2.12 4.01
N ALA A 267 3.32 2.90 2.95
CA ALA A 267 4.17 4.03 2.61
C ALA A 267 4.16 5.12 3.70
N LEU A 268 2.97 5.52 4.18
CA LEU A 268 2.81 6.58 5.16
C LEU A 268 3.16 6.12 6.59
N ILE A 269 2.66 4.96 7.01
CA ILE A 269 2.70 4.54 8.41
C ILE A 269 3.93 3.68 8.71
N HIS A 270 4.21 2.67 7.89
CA HIS A 270 5.34 1.76 8.14
C HIS A 270 6.67 2.36 7.69
N SER A 271 6.73 2.85 6.45
CA SER A 271 7.96 3.34 5.83
C SER A 271 8.28 4.77 6.24
N ALA A 272 7.36 5.73 6.05
CA ALA A 272 7.60 7.12 6.42
C ALA A 272 7.48 7.37 7.94
N ARG A 273 6.73 6.53 8.66
CA ARG A 273 6.39 6.75 10.08
C ARG A 273 5.84 8.15 10.30
N ALA A 274 4.91 8.54 9.42
CA ALA A 274 4.39 9.88 9.37
C ALA A 274 3.62 10.22 10.65
N LYS A 275 3.74 11.47 11.09
CA LYS A 275 3.13 11.99 12.32
C LYS A 275 2.15 13.10 11.99
N ALA A 276 1.11 13.23 12.81
CA ALA A 276 0.20 14.36 12.73
C ALA A 276 0.98 15.69 12.79
N GLY A 277 0.53 16.68 12.02
CA GLY A 277 1.18 17.98 11.86
C GLY A 277 2.30 18.03 10.83
N GLU A 278 2.84 16.89 10.37
CA GLU A 278 3.83 16.89 9.29
C GLU A 278 3.22 17.28 7.94
N THR A 279 4.02 17.90 7.08
CA THR A 279 3.67 18.17 5.69
C THR A 279 4.06 16.99 4.81
N VAL A 280 3.11 16.52 3.99
CA VAL A 280 3.33 15.46 3.01
C VAL A 280 3.04 15.97 1.60
N LEU A 281 3.92 15.67 0.65
CA LEU A 281 3.67 15.86 -0.78
C LEU A 281 3.44 14.49 -1.43
N ILE A 282 2.31 14.35 -2.11
CA ILE A 282 1.93 13.13 -2.83
C ILE A 282 2.06 13.40 -4.32
N HIS A 283 3.10 12.85 -4.94
CA HIS A 283 3.27 12.95 -6.39
C HIS A 283 2.33 11.99 -7.11
N GLY A 284 1.66 12.45 -8.17
CA GLY A 284 0.66 11.62 -8.88
C GLY A 284 -0.57 11.33 -8.02
N ALA A 285 -1.02 12.33 -7.26
CA ALA A 285 -2.09 12.22 -6.28
C ALA A 285 -3.47 11.86 -6.88
N SER A 286 -3.66 12.02 -8.19
CA SER A 286 -4.95 11.74 -8.84
C SER A 286 -5.13 10.28 -9.27
N GLY A 287 -4.15 9.41 -9.06
CA GLY A 287 -4.28 7.95 -9.29
C GLY A 287 -4.83 7.20 -8.07
N GLY A 288 -5.04 5.88 -8.20
CA GLY A 288 -5.58 5.05 -7.12
C GLY A 288 -4.79 5.14 -5.80
N VAL A 289 -3.47 4.94 -5.83
CA VAL A 289 -2.61 5.06 -4.63
C VAL A 289 -2.55 6.51 -4.15
N GLY A 290 -2.55 7.47 -5.08
CA GLY A 290 -2.49 8.89 -4.76
C GLY A 290 -3.69 9.36 -3.95
N VAL A 291 -4.90 9.02 -4.41
CA VAL A 291 -6.16 9.34 -3.71
C VAL A 291 -6.19 8.66 -2.35
N ALA A 292 -5.80 7.38 -2.28
CA ALA A 292 -5.73 6.65 -1.01
C ALA A 292 -4.77 7.33 -0.02
N ALA A 293 -3.59 7.76 -0.49
CA ALA A 293 -2.63 8.48 0.32
C ALA A 293 -3.15 9.86 0.77
N CYS A 294 -3.89 10.58 -0.07
CA CYS A 294 -4.49 11.88 0.30
C CYS A 294 -5.52 11.72 1.42
N GLN A 295 -6.46 10.79 1.27
CA GLN A 295 -7.51 10.54 2.26
C GLN A 295 -6.91 10.11 3.60
N MET A 296 -5.96 9.17 3.55
CA MET A 296 -5.30 8.66 4.74
C MET A 296 -4.45 9.73 5.42
N ALA A 297 -3.65 10.48 4.66
CA ALA A 297 -2.84 11.55 5.24
C ALA A 297 -3.70 12.64 5.89
N ARG A 298 -4.86 12.96 5.28
CA ARG A 298 -5.84 13.88 5.87
C ARG A 298 -6.42 13.33 7.17
N ALA A 299 -6.83 12.06 7.20
CA ALA A 299 -7.37 11.42 8.40
C ALA A 299 -6.34 11.35 9.56
N TYR A 300 -5.05 11.23 9.24
CA TYR A 300 -3.96 11.20 10.21
C TYR A 300 -3.45 12.59 10.62
N GLY A 301 -4.12 13.66 10.17
CA GLY A 301 -3.80 15.03 10.58
C GLY A 301 -2.55 15.62 9.95
N LEU A 302 -2.16 15.18 8.75
CA LEU A 302 -1.05 15.78 8.00
C LEU A 302 -1.49 16.99 7.17
N LYS A 303 -0.55 17.90 6.90
CA LYS A 303 -0.72 18.94 5.87
C LYS A 303 -0.41 18.35 4.50
N VAL A 304 -1.47 17.96 3.78
CA VAL A 304 -1.39 17.26 2.49
C VAL A 304 -1.22 18.23 1.32
N LEU A 305 -0.18 18.03 0.53
CA LEU A 305 0.03 18.62 -0.79
C LEU A 305 -0.05 17.51 -1.85
N GLY A 306 -0.59 17.80 -3.03
CA GLY A 306 -0.68 16.82 -4.11
C GLY A 306 -0.20 17.38 -5.45
N THR A 307 0.11 16.50 -6.39
CA THR A 307 0.28 16.87 -7.80
C THR A 307 -0.63 16.07 -8.72
N ALA A 308 -1.18 16.72 -9.74
CA ALA A 308 -1.97 16.09 -10.81
C ALA A 308 -1.68 16.78 -12.15
N GLY A 309 -1.99 16.14 -13.28
CA GLY A 309 -1.62 16.63 -14.62
C GLY A 309 -2.75 17.33 -15.39
N THR A 310 -3.97 17.34 -14.84
CA THR A 310 -5.16 17.91 -15.47
C THR A 310 -5.98 18.67 -14.43
N GLU A 311 -6.82 19.60 -14.87
CA GLU A 311 -7.68 20.37 -13.97
C GLU A 311 -8.60 19.48 -13.15
N GLN A 312 -9.29 18.56 -13.81
CA GLN A 312 -10.18 17.59 -13.18
C GLN A 312 -9.43 16.73 -12.16
N GLY A 313 -8.18 16.35 -12.47
CA GLY A 313 -7.31 15.65 -11.53
C GLY A 313 -6.98 16.49 -10.30
N ARG A 314 -6.71 17.80 -10.47
CA ARG A 314 -6.43 18.70 -9.35
C ARG A 314 -7.63 18.91 -8.45
N GLU A 315 -8.80 19.19 -9.02
CA GLU A 315 -10.05 19.32 -8.28
C GLU A 315 -10.38 18.07 -7.47
N MET A 316 -10.19 16.89 -8.07
CA MET A 316 -10.41 15.62 -7.38
C MET A 316 -9.43 15.43 -6.22
N VAL A 317 -8.15 15.77 -6.40
CA VAL A 317 -7.16 15.66 -5.32
C VAL A 317 -7.50 16.59 -4.16
N LEU A 318 -7.97 17.81 -4.43
CA LEU A 318 -8.49 18.73 -3.40
C LEU A 318 -9.68 18.12 -2.64
N LYS A 319 -10.67 17.61 -3.38
CA LYS A 319 -11.86 16.95 -2.80
C LYS A 319 -11.51 15.75 -1.91
N ASN A 320 -10.36 15.13 -2.11
CA ASN A 320 -9.90 13.94 -1.39
C ASN A 320 -8.86 14.23 -0.30
N GLY A 321 -8.74 15.48 0.14
CA GLY A 321 -8.03 15.83 1.37
C GLY A 321 -6.74 16.64 1.19
N ALA A 322 -6.32 16.91 -0.05
CA ALA A 322 -5.22 17.84 -0.26
C ALA A 322 -5.61 19.26 0.15
N HIS A 323 -4.69 19.94 0.83
CA HIS A 323 -4.81 21.35 1.19
C HIS A 323 -4.40 22.26 0.02
N GLN A 324 -3.48 21.78 -0.81
CA GLN A 324 -3.00 22.48 -2.01
C GLN A 324 -2.60 21.46 -3.08
N VAL A 325 -2.84 21.80 -4.35
CA VAL A 325 -2.51 20.93 -5.48
C VAL A 325 -1.80 21.70 -6.59
N PHE A 326 -0.73 21.10 -7.11
CA PHE A 326 0.10 21.65 -8.16
C PHE A 326 -0.04 20.86 -9.46
N ASN A 327 0.10 21.54 -10.59
CA ASN A 327 0.11 20.89 -11.89
C ASN A 327 1.52 20.42 -12.24
N HIS A 328 1.78 19.11 -12.22
CA HIS A 328 3.12 18.58 -12.49
C HIS A 328 3.57 18.69 -13.96
N ARG A 329 2.73 19.24 -14.85
CA ARG A 329 3.05 19.53 -16.25
C ARG A 329 3.56 20.95 -16.47
N GLU A 330 3.34 21.85 -15.53
CA GLU A 330 3.86 23.22 -15.61
C GLU A 330 5.37 23.19 -15.40
N ALA A 331 6.14 23.93 -16.19
CA ALA A 331 7.61 23.89 -16.13
C ALA A 331 8.16 24.31 -14.75
N ASP A 332 7.45 25.19 -14.05
CA ASP A 332 7.83 25.83 -12.79
C ASP A 332 7.15 25.24 -11.55
N TYR A 333 6.44 24.10 -11.67
CA TYR A 333 5.63 23.59 -10.56
C TYR A 333 6.44 23.28 -9.29
N ILE A 334 7.70 22.84 -9.42
CA ILE A 334 8.60 22.62 -8.27
C ILE A 334 8.90 23.93 -7.55
N GLN A 335 9.06 25.02 -8.30
CA GLN A 335 9.31 26.34 -7.73
C GLN A 335 8.07 26.84 -6.96
N LYS A 336 6.88 26.64 -7.53
CA LYS A 336 5.61 26.94 -6.83
C LYS A 336 5.45 26.15 -5.52
N ILE A 337 5.88 24.87 -5.51
CA ILE A 337 5.89 24.08 -4.28
C ILE A 337 6.86 24.69 -3.27
N LYS A 338 8.10 25.02 -3.67
CA LYS A 338 9.11 25.67 -2.80
C LYS A 338 8.58 26.95 -2.18
N GLU A 339 7.94 27.81 -2.96
CA GLU A 339 7.35 29.07 -2.49
C GLU A 339 6.23 28.82 -1.47
N TYR A 340 5.39 27.81 -1.71
CA TYR A 340 4.29 27.46 -0.82
C TYR A 340 4.77 26.88 0.53
N VAL A 341 5.82 26.05 0.53
CA VAL A 341 6.34 25.41 1.75
C VAL A 341 7.41 26.25 2.46
N GLY A 342 8.03 27.20 1.75
CA GLY A 342 9.12 28.02 2.24
C GLY A 342 10.32 27.20 2.71
N GLU A 343 11.10 27.79 3.62
CA GLU A 343 12.30 27.17 4.20
C GLU A 343 12.00 25.91 5.03
N SER A 344 10.76 25.72 5.47
CA SER A 344 10.36 24.53 6.22
C SER A 344 10.40 23.25 5.37
N GLY A 345 10.22 23.37 4.05
CA GLY A 345 10.20 22.22 3.14
C GLY A 345 9.06 21.24 3.43
N VAL A 346 9.20 20.02 2.90
CA VAL A 346 8.25 18.91 3.07
C VAL A 346 8.85 17.81 3.94
N ASN A 347 8.10 17.29 4.91
CA ASN A 347 8.62 16.24 5.80
C ASN A 347 8.57 14.84 5.15
N VAL A 348 7.53 14.56 4.37
CA VAL A 348 7.31 13.28 3.69
C VAL A 348 6.99 13.50 2.22
N ILE A 349 7.66 12.79 1.32
CA ILE A 349 7.24 12.69 -0.09
C ILE A 349 6.81 11.25 -0.36
N ILE A 350 5.62 11.07 -0.94
CA ILE A 350 5.17 9.77 -1.48
C ILE A 350 5.33 9.84 -3.00
N GLU A 351 6.31 9.09 -3.53
CA GLU A 351 6.77 9.22 -4.91
C GLU A 351 6.33 8.04 -5.79
N MET A 352 5.54 8.35 -6.82
CA MET A 352 4.95 7.35 -7.73
C MET A 352 5.75 7.17 -9.03
N VAL A 353 6.66 8.10 -9.36
CA VAL A 353 7.45 8.13 -10.60
C VAL A 353 8.87 8.63 -10.30
N SER A 354 9.59 7.92 -9.42
CA SER A 354 10.89 8.37 -8.91
C SER A 354 11.95 8.54 -9.99
N ASN A 355 11.83 7.85 -11.13
CA ASN A 355 12.74 7.99 -12.26
C ASN A 355 12.64 9.36 -12.97
N ILE A 356 11.66 10.20 -12.61
CA ILE A 356 11.50 11.57 -13.10
C ILE A 356 11.75 12.59 -11.98
N ASN A 357 11.24 12.32 -10.77
CA ASN A 357 11.13 13.34 -9.73
C ASN A 357 12.21 13.28 -8.65
N LEU A 358 12.88 12.13 -8.44
CA LEU A 358 13.66 11.90 -7.22
C LEU A 358 14.70 13.00 -6.94
N GLN A 359 15.43 13.47 -7.95
CA GLN A 359 16.39 14.56 -7.76
C GLN A 359 15.74 15.89 -7.34
N LYS A 360 14.55 16.19 -7.84
CA LYS A 360 13.75 17.38 -7.46
C LYS A 360 13.19 17.21 -6.04
N ASP A 361 12.77 16.00 -5.69
CA ASP A 361 12.26 15.66 -4.36
C ASP A 361 13.27 15.97 -3.25
N LEU A 362 14.55 15.64 -3.47
CA LEU A 362 15.63 15.94 -2.51
C LEU A 362 15.74 17.44 -2.19
N GLN A 363 15.41 18.31 -3.15
CA GLN A 363 15.46 19.76 -2.95
C GLN A 363 14.26 20.28 -2.14
N LEU A 364 13.12 19.59 -2.20
CA LEU A 364 11.88 19.97 -1.51
C LEU A 364 11.83 19.52 -0.06
N LEU A 365 12.55 18.45 0.28
CA LEU A 365 12.50 17.86 1.61
C LEU A 365 13.03 18.80 2.70
N SER A 366 12.45 18.72 3.89
CA SER A 366 12.89 19.39 5.11
C SER A 366 14.14 18.73 5.69
N PHE A 367 14.72 19.33 6.74
CA PHE A 367 15.64 18.60 7.63
C PHE A 367 14.95 17.33 8.15
N LYS A 368 15.65 16.19 8.11
CA LYS A 368 15.18 14.83 8.39
C LYS A 368 13.98 14.38 7.56
N GLY A 369 13.76 15.04 6.41
CA GLY A 369 12.73 14.66 5.46
C GLY A 369 13.00 13.28 4.84
N ARG A 370 11.94 12.62 4.36
CA ARG A 370 12.05 11.33 3.69
C ARG A 370 11.18 11.24 2.45
N VAL A 371 11.74 10.66 1.40
CA VAL A 371 11.00 10.27 0.19
C VAL A 371 10.79 8.76 0.19
N ILE A 372 9.54 8.36 0.01
CA ILE A 372 9.13 6.96 -0.07
C ILE A 372 8.86 6.62 -1.54
N ILE A 373 9.71 5.79 -2.13
CA ILE A 373 9.60 5.35 -3.51
C ILE A 373 8.57 4.22 -3.60
N VAL A 374 7.38 4.57 -4.08
CA VAL A 374 6.28 3.63 -4.36
C VAL A 374 6.34 3.13 -5.80
N GLY A 375 6.69 4.01 -6.75
CA GLY A 375 6.74 3.67 -8.16
C GLY A 375 7.99 4.20 -8.86
N CYS A 376 8.54 3.37 -9.75
CA CYS A 376 9.73 3.67 -10.53
C CYS A 376 9.66 2.89 -11.86
N ARG A 377 10.00 3.56 -12.98
CA ARG A 377 9.97 2.98 -14.34
C ARG A 377 11.32 3.06 -15.06
N GLY A 378 12.41 3.41 -14.35
CA GLY A 378 13.72 3.55 -14.96
C GLY A 378 14.78 4.12 -14.02
N PRO A 379 16.02 4.28 -14.49
CA PRO A 379 17.08 4.94 -13.74
C PRO A 379 16.84 6.46 -13.64
N ILE A 380 17.51 7.10 -12.67
CA ILE A 380 17.59 8.55 -12.53
C ILE A 380 18.95 8.94 -11.96
N GLU A 381 19.50 10.06 -12.44
CA GLU A 381 20.67 10.70 -11.86
C GLU A 381 20.25 11.54 -10.64
N ILE A 382 20.96 11.39 -9.53
CA ILE A 382 20.76 12.19 -8.32
C ILE A 382 22.09 12.76 -7.84
N ASN A 383 22.03 13.84 -7.06
CA ASN A 383 23.16 14.40 -6.34
C ASN A 383 23.10 13.99 -4.86
N PRO A 384 23.90 13.01 -4.40
CA PRO A 384 23.88 12.57 -3.00
C PRO A 384 24.21 13.67 -2.00
N ARG A 385 24.87 14.77 -2.42
CA ARG A 385 25.15 15.92 -1.55
C ARG A 385 23.87 16.56 -1.02
N ASP A 386 22.78 16.50 -1.78
CA ASP A 386 21.50 17.08 -1.40
C ASP A 386 20.89 16.37 -0.18
N THR A 387 21.30 15.12 0.11
CA THR A 387 20.84 14.41 1.31
C THR A 387 21.62 14.77 2.57
N MET A 388 22.87 15.23 2.43
CA MET A 388 23.81 15.32 3.55
C MET A 388 23.45 16.40 4.56
N LYS A 389 23.25 17.66 4.11
CA LYS A 389 22.98 18.78 5.02
C LYS A 389 21.64 18.65 5.74
N LYS A 390 20.65 18.07 5.05
CA LYS A 390 19.30 17.89 5.56
C LYS A 390 19.08 16.54 6.22
N GLU A 391 20.07 15.64 6.23
CA GLU A 391 19.95 14.26 6.74
C GLU A 391 18.73 13.51 6.15
N ILE A 392 18.55 13.62 4.83
CA ILE A 392 17.39 13.05 4.14
C ILE A 392 17.50 11.53 3.99
N SER A 393 16.37 10.84 4.08
CA SER A 393 16.27 9.41 3.77
C SER A 393 15.54 9.15 2.43
N ILE A 394 16.06 8.19 1.65
CA ILE A 394 15.41 7.64 0.46
C ILE A 394 15.03 6.19 0.78
N ILE A 395 13.74 5.86 0.74
CA ILE A 395 13.24 4.57 1.23
C ILE A 395 12.33 3.94 0.17
N GLY A 396 12.66 2.74 -0.29
CA GLY A 396 11.77 1.96 -1.16
C GLY A 396 10.64 1.29 -0.37
N VAL A 397 9.46 1.15 -0.97
CA VAL A 397 8.36 0.38 -0.39
C VAL A 397 7.81 -0.64 -1.39
N SER A 398 7.53 -1.85 -0.91
CA SER A 398 6.83 -2.90 -1.65
C SER A 398 5.79 -3.52 -0.74
N LEU A 399 4.53 -3.52 -1.18
CA LEU A 399 3.42 -4.15 -0.47
C LEU A 399 3.60 -5.67 -0.35
N TYR A 400 4.20 -6.30 -1.36
CA TYR A 400 4.48 -7.75 -1.36
C TYR A 400 5.55 -8.17 -0.34
N SER A 401 6.29 -7.22 0.22
CA SER A 401 7.28 -7.46 1.28
C SER A 401 6.71 -7.28 2.68
N SER A 402 5.40 -7.08 2.83
CA SER A 402 4.77 -6.89 4.14
C SER A 402 4.68 -8.21 4.89
N LEU A 403 4.98 -8.15 6.18
CA LEU A 403 4.80 -9.28 7.08
C LEU A 403 3.32 -9.50 7.39
N LYS A 404 2.97 -10.64 7.97
CA LYS A 404 1.58 -10.95 8.35
C LYS A 404 1.03 -9.89 9.31
N GLU A 405 1.85 -9.46 10.27
CA GLU A 405 1.51 -8.46 11.28
C GLU A 405 1.26 -7.08 10.64
N ASP A 406 2.05 -6.71 9.62
CA ASP A 406 1.86 -5.47 8.85
C ASP A 406 0.51 -5.47 8.12
N TYR A 407 0.11 -6.61 7.52
CA TYR A 407 -1.18 -6.77 6.86
C TYR A 407 -2.35 -6.68 7.84
N LEU A 408 -2.22 -7.31 9.01
CA LEU A 408 -3.25 -7.23 10.07
C LEU A 408 -3.43 -5.79 10.55
N GLN A 409 -2.33 -5.07 10.79
CA GLN A 409 -2.41 -3.66 11.18
C GLN A 409 -3.05 -2.79 10.08
N SER A 410 -2.65 -3.01 8.83
CA SER A 410 -3.18 -2.26 7.69
C SER A 410 -4.68 -2.51 7.54
N SER A 411 -5.10 -3.78 7.52
CA SER A 411 -6.51 -4.16 7.34
C SER A 411 -7.39 -3.62 8.46
N ALA A 412 -6.96 -3.69 9.73
CA ALA A 412 -7.71 -3.12 10.85
C ALA A 412 -7.92 -1.60 10.71
N ALA A 413 -6.88 -0.85 10.32
CA ALA A 413 -6.98 0.59 10.13
C ALA A 413 -7.87 0.97 8.93
N LEU A 414 -7.81 0.21 7.84
CA LEU A 414 -8.62 0.44 6.65
C LEU A 414 -10.10 0.09 6.90
N LEU A 415 -10.40 -1.00 7.62
CA LEU A 415 -11.75 -1.34 8.06
C LEU A 415 -12.36 -0.21 8.89
N ALA A 416 -11.65 0.26 9.92
CA ALA A 416 -12.08 1.40 10.72
C ALA A 416 -12.28 2.67 9.86
N GLY A 417 -11.48 2.85 8.82
CA GLY A 417 -11.63 3.97 7.89
C GLY A 417 -12.85 3.92 6.99
N MET A 418 -13.25 2.72 6.56
CA MET A 418 -14.49 2.53 5.81
C MET A 418 -15.72 2.74 6.70
N GLU A 419 -15.66 2.27 7.94
CA GLU A 419 -16.74 2.42 8.92
C GLU A 419 -16.95 3.88 9.35
N THR A 420 -15.87 4.60 9.61
CA THR A 420 -15.91 6.02 10.01
C THR A 420 -16.08 6.98 8.82
N GLY A 421 -15.95 6.47 7.60
CA GLY A 421 -16.23 7.21 6.37
C GLY A 421 -15.11 8.12 5.87
N TRP A 422 -13.88 8.04 6.40
CA TRP A 422 -12.75 8.77 5.80
C TRP A 422 -12.17 8.02 4.59
N LEU A 423 -12.34 6.70 4.53
CA LEU A 423 -11.91 5.87 3.41
C LEU A 423 -13.07 5.69 2.44
N ILE A 424 -13.08 6.47 1.37
CA ILE A 424 -14.09 6.39 0.31
C ILE A 424 -13.38 6.27 -1.04
N PRO A 425 -13.23 5.06 -1.59
CA PRO A 425 -12.52 4.89 -2.85
C PRO A 425 -13.18 5.67 -3.99
N VAL A 426 -12.34 6.35 -4.79
CA VAL A 426 -12.78 7.08 -5.98
C VAL A 426 -12.60 6.19 -7.20
N ILE A 427 -13.72 5.81 -7.81
CA ILE A 427 -13.76 5.07 -9.06
C ILE A 427 -13.54 6.05 -10.21
N GLY A 428 -12.55 5.76 -11.04
CA GLY A 428 -12.29 6.47 -12.28
C GLY A 428 -12.90 5.75 -13.48
N PRO A 429 -12.18 5.63 -14.60
CA PRO A 429 -12.66 4.90 -15.77
C PRO A 429 -13.02 3.44 -15.47
N GLN A 430 -14.15 2.99 -16.03
CA GLN A 430 -14.64 1.62 -15.91
C GLN A 430 -14.69 0.99 -17.29
N TYR A 431 -14.14 -0.23 -17.41
CA TYR A 431 -14.14 -0.98 -18.66
C TYR A 431 -14.85 -2.32 -18.45
N PRO A 432 -15.70 -2.77 -19.39
CA PRO A 432 -16.13 -4.16 -19.42
C PRO A 432 -14.92 -5.10 -19.49
N LEU A 433 -15.05 -6.33 -18.97
CA LEU A 433 -13.96 -7.33 -18.95
C LEU A 433 -13.32 -7.54 -20.32
N GLU A 434 -14.13 -7.58 -21.39
CA GLU A 434 -13.69 -7.72 -22.78
C GLU A 434 -12.75 -6.60 -23.26
N ASN A 435 -12.77 -5.44 -22.60
CA ASN A 435 -11.94 -4.29 -22.92
C ASN A 435 -10.68 -4.19 -22.03
N ALA A 436 -10.25 -5.29 -21.40
CA ALA A 436 -9.03 -5.33 -20.59
C ALA A 436 -7.77 -4.89 -21.34
N GLU A 437 -7.70 -5.15 -22.65
CA GLU A 437 -6.63 -4.66 -23.53
C GLU A 437 -6.56 -3.12 -23.50
N GLN A 438 -7.69 -2.45 -23.77
CA GLN A 438 -7.80 -1.00 -23.76
C GLN A 438 -7.51 -0.42 -22.37
N ALA A 439 -8.03 -1.04 -21.30
CA ALA A 439 -7.75 -0.60 -19.93
C ALA A 439 -6.24 -0.62 -19.62
N HIS A 440 -5.53 -1.66 -20.05
CA HIS A 440 -4.08 -1.76 -19.91
C HIS A 440 -3.30 -0.74 -20.77
N GLU A 441 -3.84 -0.33 -21.91
CA GLU A 441 -3.28 0.79 -22.67
C GLU A 441 -3.45 2.11 -21.95
N ASP A 442 -4.67 2.39 -21.52
CA ASP A 442 -5.07 3.68 -20.96
C ASP A 442 -4.40 3.93 -19.61
N ILE A 443 -4.21 2.92 -18.77
CA ILE A 443 -3.53 3.11 -17.47
C ILE A 443 -2.07 3.55 -17.61
N ILE A 444 -1.44 3.33 -18.78
CA ILE A 444 -0.07 3.75 -19.07
C ILE A 444 -0.03 5.03 -19.90
N LYS A 445 -0.92 5.17 -20.89
CA LYS A 445 -0.89 6.26 -21.87
C LYS A 445 -1.78 7.46 -21.51
N SER A 446 -2.73 7.29 -20.59
CA SER A 446 -3.67 8.36 -20.24
C SER A 446 -2.95 9.61 -19.75
N GLN A 447 -3.49 10.75 -20.16
CA GLN A 447 -2.98 12.08 -19.84
C GLN A 447 -3.39 12.54 -18.42
N GLY A 448 -4.27 11.82 -17.73
CA GLY A 448 -4.66 12.17 -16.37
C GLY A 448 -5.50 11.08 -15.72
N ALA A 449 -5.05 10.61 -14.56
CA ALA A 449 -5.85 9.71 -13.75
C ALA A 449 -6.92 10.48 -12.98
N LEU A 450 -8.11 9.86 -12.86
CA LEU A 450 -9.27 10.37 -12.13
C LEU A 450 -9.76 9.32 -11.12
N GLY A 451 -8.84 8.80 -10.30
CA GLY A 451 -9.10 7.72 -9.35
C GLY A 451 -8.63 6.36 -9.88
N LYS A 452 -9.25 5.29 -9.39
CA LYS A 452 -8.90 3.91 -9.73
C LYS A 452 -9.61 3.48 -11.01
N MET A 453 -8.85 2.95 -11.97
CA MET A 453 -9.40 2.25 -13.12
C MET A 453 -9.83 0.83 -12.72
N ILE A 454 -11.02 0.40 -13.15
CA ILE A 454 -11.57 -0.91 -12.85
C ILE A 454 -12.10 -1.62 -14.10
N LEU A 455 -12.08 -2.95 -14.06
CA LEU A 455 -12.86 -3.82 -14.93
C LEU A 455 -14.17 -4.19 -14.23
N VAL A 456 -15.27 -4.22 -14.97
CA VAL A 456 -16.59 -4.66 -14.48
C VAL A 456 -17.01 -5.96 -15.16
N MET A 457 -17.56 -6.87 -14.37
CA MET A 457 -18.04 -8.19 -14.82
C MET A 457 -19.54 -8.05 -15.13
N ASN A 458 -19.89 -7.63 -16.35
CA ASN A 458 -21.28 -7.46 -16.79
C ASN A 458 -21.90 -8.78 -17.25
#